data_AF-A0A7C5HDW6-F1
#
_entry.id   AF-A0A7C5HDW6-F1
#
_cell.length_a   1.000
_cell.length_b   1.000
_cell.length_c   1.000
_cell.angle_alpha   90.00
_cell.angle_beta   90.00
_cell.angle_gamma   90.00
#
_symmetry.space_group_name_H-M   'P 1'
#
loop_
_entity.id
_entity.type
_entity.pdbx_description
1 polymer ?
#
loop_
_entity_poly.entity_id
_entity_poly.type
_entity_poly.pdbx_seq_one_letter_code
_entity_poly.pdbx_strand_id
1 'polypeptide(L)'
;MNNIKIEVLSPLHIGDNENKNLSSLSDFIVDGDKIKLIDHQKLESIFSENPHIMEDYIKEIKTHSQQKFSLKSFLQKYKISIEEITESESIPFIGQFNGKEIHPFISENGKKYLPGSSVKGAIRNALAFVYLKEH
;
A
#
# COMPACT_ATOMS: atom_id res chain seq x y z
N MET A 1 -33.20 -2.40 14.54
CA MET A 1 -31.85 -2.77 14.03
C MET A 1 -30.89 -2.76 15.20
N ASN A 2 -30.15 -3.84 15.43
CA ASN A 2 -29.12 -3.85 16.46
C ASN A 2 -27.86 -3.20 15.88
N ASN A 3 -27.41 -2.11 16.51
CA ASN A 3 -26.16 -1.46 16.16
C ASN A 3 -25.02 -2.09 16.97
N ILE A 4 -23.99 -2.58 16.28
CA ILE A 4 -22.80 -3.14 16.91
C ILE A 4 -21.70 -2.08 16.86
N LYS A 5 -21.15 -1.74 18.03
CA LYS A 5 -19.95 -0.91 18.13
C LYS A 5 -18.72 -1.82 18.21
N ILE A 6 -17.76 -1.59 17.33
CA ILE A 6 -16.50 -2.35 17.26
C ILE A 6 -15.36 -1.39 17.59
N GLU A 7 -14.43 -1.86 18.41
CA GLU A 7 -13.18 -1.16 18.75
C GLU A 7 -11.99 -2.04 18.35
N VAL A 8 -11.00 -1.44 17.71
CA VAL A 8 -9.79 -2.13 17.25
C VAL A 8 -8.74 -2.06 18.37
N LEU A 9 -8.39 -3.21 18.95
CA LEU A 9 -7.47 -3.32 20.10
C LEU A 9 -6.02 -3.63 19.71
N SER A 10 -5.79 -4.02 18.45
CA SER A 10 -4.48 -4.39 17.91
C SER A 10 -4.38 -3.96 16.44
N PRO A 11 -3.18 -3.91 15.84
CA PRO A 11 -3.06 -3.75 14.39
C PRO A 11 -3.96 -4.74 13.67
N LEU A 12 -4.81 -4.23 12.77
CA LEU A 12 -5.81 -5.00 12.05
C LEU A 12 -5.62 -4.78 10.55
N HIS A 13 -5.53 -5.88 9.81
CA HIS A 13 -5.48 -5.87 8.36
C HIS A 13 -6.60 -6.76 7.81
N ILE A 14 -7.39 -6.19 6.90
CA ILE A 14 -8.32 -6.93 6.05
C ILE A 14 -7.90 -6.58 4.62
N GLY A 15 -7.37 -7.56 3.92
CA GLY A 15 -6.94 -7.39 2.54
C GLY A 15 -8.12 -7.16 1.61
N ASP A 16 -7.88 -6.40 0.56
CA ASP A 16 -8.79 -6.35 -0.58
C ASP A 16 -8.63 -7.63 -1.43
N ASN A 17 -9.71 -8.09 -2.06
CA ASN A 17 -9.65 -9.26 -2.95
C ASN A 17 -9.02 -8.90 -4.31
N GLU A 18 -8.85 -7.62 -4.59
CA GLU A 18 -8.12 -7.17 -5.77
C GLU A 18 -6.60 -7.28 -5.52
N ASN A 19 -5.87 -7.97 -6.41
CA ASN A 19 -4.41 -8.16 -6.40
C ASN A 19 -3.61 -6.85 -6.61
N LYS A 20 -4.03 -5.74 -6.02
CA LYS A 20 -3.37 -4.43 -6.10
C LYS A 20 -2.42 -4.27 -4.93
N ASN A 21 -1.38 -5.10 -4.87
CA ASN A 21 -0.27 -4.82 -3.96
C ASN A 21 0.44 -3.56 -4.43
N LEU A 22 0.75 -2.65 -3.50
CA LEU A 22 1.57 -1.49 -3.80
C LEU A 22 3.03 -1.92 -3.84
N SER A 23 3.71 -1.68 -4.94
CA SER A 23 5.12 -2.00 -5.17
C SER A 23 6.04 -0.83 -4.85
N SER A 24 7.18 -1.12 -4.22
CA SER A 24 8.25 -0.14 -3.97
C SER A 24 8.93 0.36 -5.25
N LEU A 25 8.63 -0.26 -6.40
CA LEU A 25 9.15 0.21 -7.69
C LEU A 25 8.41 1.42 -8.23
N SER A 26 7.09 1.49 -8.00
CA SER A 26 6.20 2.40 -8.74
C SER A 26 5.16 3.10 -7.90
N ASP A 27 4.79 2.54 -6.73
CA ASP A 27 3.54 2.93 -6.06
C ASP A 27 3.81 3.65 -4.73
N PHE A 28 4.99 3.46 -4.14
CA PHE A 28 5.37 4.16 -2.92
C PHE A 28 6.87 4.39 -2.78
N ILE A 29 7.22 5.37 -1.94
CA ILE A 29 8.58 5.66 -1.50
C ILE A 29 8.62 5.67 0.03
N VAL A 30 9.64 5.01 0.58
CA VAL A 30 9.96 5.09 2.01
C VAL A 30 10.85 6.30 2.26
N ASP A 31 10.39 7.20 3.13
CA ASP A 31 11.09 8.42 3.46
C ASP A 31 11.08 8.63 4.99
N GLY A 32 12.18 8.24 5.64
CA GLY A 32 12.25 8.20 7.09
C GLY A 32 11.31 7.15 7.68
N ASP A 33 10.43 7.59 8.58
CA ASP A 33 9.39 6.80 9.26
C ASP A 33 8.02 6.87 8.55
N LYS A 34 8.01 7.31 7.28
CA LYS A 34 6.80 7.50 6.49
C LYS A 34 6.88 6.80 5.15
N ILE A 35 5.72 6.34 4.70
CA ILE A 35 5.47 5.86 3.34
C ILE A 35 4.71 6.96 2.61
N LYS A 36 5.28 7.45 1.51
CA LYS A 36 4.64 8.40 0.60
C LYS A 36 4.10 7.63 -0.61
N LEU A 37 2.80 7.74 -0.88
CA LEU A 37 2.17 7.12 -2.04
C LEU A 37 2.44 7.96 -3.29
N ILE A 38 2.67 7.28 -4.41
CA ILE A 38 2.93 7.94 -5.69
C ILE A 38 1.62 8.40 -6.29
N ASP A 39 1.58 9.67 -6.67
CA ASP A 39 0.54 10.20 -7.55
C ASP A 39 0.93 9.86 -8.99
N HIS A 40 0.30 8.81 -9.53
CA HIS A 40 0.61 8.32 -10.87
C HIS A 40 0.38 9.38 -11.94
N GLN A 41 -0.57 10.30 -11.78
CA GLN A 41 -0.81 11.35 -12.78
C GLN A 41 0.36 12.33 -12.82
N LYS A 42 0.92 12.69 -11.66
CA LYS A 42 2.11 13.54 -11.59
C LYS A 42 3.33 12.85 -12.19
N LEU A 43 3.55 11.58 -11.85
CA LEU A 43 4.66 10.81 -12.40
C LEU A 43 4.55 10.66 -13.93
N GLU A 44 3.35 10.34 -14.44
CA GLU A 44 3.08 10.26 -15.88
C GLU A 44 3.28 11.59 -16.60
N SER A 45 2.94 12.71 -15.96
CA SER A 45 3.17 14.05 -16.51
C SER A 45 4.67 14.32 -16.69
N ILE A 46 5.49 14.01 -15.68
CA ILE A 46 6.95 14.16 -15.77
C ILE A 46 7.52 13.29 -16.90
N PHE A 47 7.07 12.05 -17.02
CA PHE A 47 7.50 11.14 -18.08
C PHE A 47 7.07 11.60 -19.47
N SER A 48 5.87 12.19 -19.58
CA SER A 48 5.36 12.73 -20.85
C SER A 48 6.15 13.95 -21.30
N GLU A 49 6.54 14.83 -20.37
CA GLU A 49 7.39 15.98 -20.65
C GLU A 49 8.86 15.58 -20.92
N ASN A 50 9.30 14.45 -20.36
CA ASN A 50 10.68 13.98 -20.43
C ASN A 50 10.77 12.49 -20.81
N PRO A 51 10.50 12.11 -22.08
CA PRO A 51 10.43 10.71 -22.50
C PRO A 51 11.71 9.89 -22.22
N HIS A 52 12.88 10.52 -22.28
CA HIS A 52 14.16 9.87 -21.97
C HIS A 52 14.25 9.40 -20.51
N ILE A 53 13.62 10.11 -19.56
CA ILE A 53 13.58 9.71 -18.15
C ILE A 53 12.73 8.44 -18.01
N MET A 54 11.60 8.36 -18.71
CA MET A 54 10.75 7.17 -18.71
C MET A 54 11.48 5.95 -19.29
N GLU A 55 12.21 6.11 -20.39
CA GLU A 55 13.00 5.04 -20.99
C GLU A 55 14.08 4.52 -20.02
N ASP A 56 14.80 5.44 -19.38
CA ASP A 56 15.80 5.11 -18.37
C ASP A 56 15.18 4.43 -17.14
N TYR A 57 14.01 4.88 -16.68
CA TYR A 57 13.25 4.25 -15.60
C TYR A 57 12.91 2.79 -15.93
N ILE A 58 12.33 2.55 -17.10
CA ILE A 58 11.96 1.21 -17.57
C ILE A 58 13.22 0.33 -17.69
N LYS A 59 14.31 0.88 -18.21
CA LYS A 59 15.59 0.17 -18.34
C LYS A 59 16.17 -0.19 -16.97
N GLU A 60 16.17 0.74 -16.02
CA GLU A 60 16.70 0.49 -14.67
C GLU A 60 15.89 -0.57 -13.93
N ILE A 61 14.55 -0.56 -14.03
CA ILE A 61 13.68 -1.61 -13.47
C ILE A 61 13.92 -2.97 -14.10
N LYS A 62 14.13 -3.04 -15.43
CA LYS A 62 14.39 -4.31 -16.12
C LYS A 62 15.77 -4.88 -15.83
N THR A 63 16.76 -4.00 -15.72
CA THR A 63 18.18 -4.38 -15.58
C THR A 63 18.53 -4.75 -14.14
N HIS A 64 17.96 -4.04 -13.18
CA HIS A 64 18.17 -4.33 -11.78
C HIS A 64 17.13 -5.32 -11.31
N SER A 65 17.54 -6.34 -10.56
CA SER A 65 16.56 -7.10 -9.80
C SER A 65 15.83 -6.15 -8.85
N GLN A 66 14.59 -6.49 -8.51
CA GLN A 66 13.76 -5.81 -7.51
C GLN A 66 14.50 -5.46 -6.19
N GLN A 67 15.66 -6.07 -5.91
CA GLN A 67 16.47 -5.83 -4.71
C GLN A 67 17.42 -4.62 -4.84
N LYS A 68 17.74 -4.16 -6.05
CA LYS A 68 18.75 -3.11 -6.28
C LYS A 68 18.15 -1.80 -6.76
N PHE A 69 16.97 -1.82 -7.36
CA PHE A 69 16.30 -0.60 -7.77
C PHE A 69 15.71 0.15 -6.58
N SER A 70 15.85 1.47 -6.57
CA SER A 70 15.26 2.38 -5.60
C SER A 70 14.65 3.56 -6.35
N LEU A 71 13.33 3.68 -6.32
CA LEU A 71 12.62 4.78 -6.97
C LEU A 71 13.12 6.14 -6.44
N LYS A 72 13.38 6.24 -5.14
CA LYS A 72 13.96 7.42 -4.50
C LYS A 72 15.30 7.81 -5.12
N SER A 73 16.19 6.83 -5.30
CA SER A 73 17.53 7.07 -5.87
C SER A 73 17.45 7.42 -7.36
N PHE A 74 16.52 6.81 -8.09
CA PHE A 74 16.24 7.14 -9.48
C PHE A 74 15.80 8.60 -9.63
N LEU A 75 14.84 9.07 -8.82
CA LEU A 75 14.36 10.45 -8.89
C LEU A 75 15.45 11.47 -8.54
N GLN A 76 16.28 11.16 -7.54
CA GLN A 76 17.43 11.99 -7.16
C GLN A 76 18.43 12.18 -8.29
N LYS A 77 18.66 11.16 -9.13
CA LYS A 77 19.53 11.26 -10.33
C LYS A 77 19.06 12.35 -11.31
N TYR A 78 17.75 12.53 -11.46
CA TYR A 78 17.17 13.56 -12.32
C TYR A 78 16.79 14.85 -11.58
N LYS A 79 17.16 14.97 -10.30
CA LYS A 79 16.83 16.11 -9.42
C LYS A 79 15.32 16.37 -9.29
N ILE A 80 14.51 15.32 -9.41
CA ILE A 80 13.06 15.38 -9.18
C ILE A 80 12.84 15.23 -7.68
N SER A 81 12.17 16.19 -7.04
CA SER A 81 11.79 16.07 -5.64
C SER A 81 10.68 15.02 -5.48
N ILE A 82 10.73 14.25 -4.39
CA ILE A 82 9.73 13.21 -4.10
C ILE A 82 8.35 13.86 -3.92
N GLU A 83 8.31 15.06 -3.36
CA GLU A 83 7.10 15.85 -3.12
C GLU A 83 6.39 16.24 -4.44
N GLU A 84 7.13 16.33 -5.55
CA GLU A 84 6.56 16.63 -6.87
C GLU A 84 5.71 15.49 -7.43
N ILE A 85 5.95 14.24 -6.98
CA ILE A 85 5.31 13.06 -7.54
C ILE A 85 4.50 12.24 -6.53
N THR A 86 4.42 12.69 -5.28
CA THR A 86 3.70 11.97 -4.22
C THR A 86 2.39 12.67 -3.88
N GLU A 87 1.48 11.89 -3.30
CA GLU A 87 0.30 12.44 -2.63
C GLU A 87 0.72 13.32 -1.45
N SER A 88 -0.12 14.30 -1.08
CA SER A 88 0.17 15.19 0.05
C SER A 88 0.11 14.45 1.39
N GLU A 89 -0.67 13.37 1.47
CA GLU A 89 -0.75 12.52 2.66
C GLU A 89 0.35 11.45 2.66
N SER A 90 0.78 11.06 3.86
CA SER A 90 1.77 10.00 4.05
C SER A 90 1.37 9.10 5.20
N ILE A 91 1.78 7.84 5.13
CA ILE A 91 1.42 6.82 6.10
C ILE A 91 2.60 6.62 7.05
N PRO A 92 2.49 6.97 8.34
CA PRO A 92 3.54 6.69 9.31
C PRO A 92 3.63 5.19 9.58
N PHE A 93 4.83 4.70 9.85
CA PHE A 93 5.06 3.33 10.30
C PHE A 93 6.06 3.28 11.45
N ILE A 94 6.06 2.17 12.19
CA ILE A 94 6.96 1.96 13.33
C ILE A 94 8.01 0.91 12.94
N GLY A 95 9.29 1.20 13.22
CA GLY A 95 10.40 0.29 12.99
C GLY A 95 11.14 0.57 11.67
N GLN A 96 11.68 -0.48 11.05
CA GLN A 96 12.38 -0.40 9.77
C GLN A 96 11.53 -1.05 8.68
N PHE A 97 11.41 -0.38 7.53
CA PHE A 97 10.71 -0.94 6.37
C PHE A 97 11.71 -1.53 5.38
N ASN A 98 11.74 -2.87 5.30
CA ASN A 98 12.52 -3.62 4.33
C ASN A 98 11.64 -4.37 3.32
N GLY A 99 10.33 -4.10 3.33
CA GLY A 99 9.36 -4.69 2.42
C GLY A 99 9.52 -4.16 1.00
N LYS A 100 9.01 -4.91 0.02
CA LYS A 100 8.90 -4.47 -1.38
C LYS A 100 7.46 -4.23 -1.81
N GLU A 101 6.55 -4.80 -1.05
CA GLU A 101 5.13 -4.74 -1.33
C GLU A 101 4.40 -4.35 -0.06
N ILE A 102 3.35 -3.56 -0.21
CA ILE A 102 2.37 -3.25 0.84
C ILE A 102 1.04 -3.79 0.36
N HIS A 103 0.45 -4.68 1.16
CA HIS A 103 -0.92 -5.14 0.93
C HIS A 103 -1.88 -4.05 1.42
N PRO A 104 -2.69 -3.45 0.54
CA PRO A 104 -3.61 -2.40 0.94
C PRO A 104 -4.73 -2.96 1.83
N PHE A 105 -5.20 -2.12 2.73
CA PHE A 105 -6.41 -2.39 3.50
C PHE A 105 -7.63 -2.18 2.60
N ILE A 106 -8.63 -3.06 2.70
CA ILE A 106 -9.84 -2.98 1.88
C ILE A 106 -10.52 -1.61 1.97
N SER A 107 -10.86 -1.05 0.82
CA SER A 107 -11.45 0.28 0.74
C SER A 107 -12.50 0.37 -0.36
N GLU A 108 -13.45 1.29 -0.20
CA GLU A 108 -14.45 1.60 -1.21
C GLU A 108 -14.49 3.13 -1.36
N ASN A 109 -14.34 3.64 -2.59
CA ASN A 109 -14.27 5.08 -2.87
C ASN A 109 -13.26 5.83 -1.99
N GLY A 110 -12.08 5.24 -1.78
CA GLY A 110 -11.00 5.81 -0.96
C GLY A 110 -11.21 5.68 0.55
N LYS A 111 -12.31 5.08 1.02
CA LYS A 111 -12.60 4.91 2.45
C LYS A 111 -12.37 3.47 2.89
N LYS A 112 -11.48 3.30 3.87
CA LYS A 112 -11.21 2.01 4.52
C LYS A 112 -12.43 1.58 5.36
N TYR A 113 -12.80 0.31 5.31
CA TYR A 113 -13.95 -0.21 6.07
C TYR A 113 -13.76 -1.65 6.55
N LEU A 114 -14.53 -2.07 7.55
CA LEU A 114 -14.59 -3.48 7.97
C LEU A 114 -15.73 -4.18 7.22
N PRO A 115 -15.45 -5.18 6.36
CA PRO A 115 -16.50 -5.90 5.66
C PRO A 115 -17.37 -6.68 6.63
N GLY A 116 -18.69 -6.62 6.42
CA GLY A 116 -19.65 -7.40 7.21
C GLY A 116 -19.40 -8.90 7.09
N SER A 117 -18.87 -9.37 5.95
CA SER A 117 -18.46 -10.77 5.73
C SER A 117 -17.33 -11.19 6.68
N SER A 118 -16.32 -10.34 6.89
CA SER A 118 -15.21 -10.60 7.82
C SER A 118 -15.70 -10.65 9.26
N VAL A 119 -16.52 -9.70 9.69
CA VAL A 119 -17.12 -9.67 11.03
C VAL A 119 -18.01 -10.90 11.26
N LYS A 120 -18.89 -11.20 10.29
CA LYS A 120 -19.76 -12.39 10.33
C LYS A 120 -18.94 -13.68 10.39
N GLY A 121 -17.85 -13.77 9.64
CA GLY A 121 -16.94 -14.92 9.64
C GLY A 121 -16.33 -15.18 11.02
N ALA A 122 -15.85 -14.12 11.69
CA ALA A 122 -15.31 -14.22 13.04
C ALA A 122 -16.36 -14.73 14.05
N ILE A 123 -17.57 -14.16 14.05
CA ILE A 123 -18.67 -14.58 14.93
C ILE A 123 -19.07 -16.04 14.64
N ARG A 124 -19.21 -16.40 13.35
CA ARG A 124 -19.57 -17.75 12.93
C ARG A 124 -18.57 -18.78 13.46
N ASN A 125 -17.27 -18.49 13.36
CA ASN A 125 -16.24 -19.41 13.84
C ASN A 125 -16.29 -19.59 15.36
N ALA A 126 -16.53 -18.51 16.12
CA ALA A 126 -16.70 -18.60 17.57
C ALA A 126 -17.92 -19.48 17.95
N LEU A 127 -19.06 -19.28 17.28
CA LEU A 127 -20.26 -20.10 17.50
C LEU A 127 -20.03 -21.57 17.14
N ALA A 128 -19.35 -21.84 16.02
CA ALA A 128 -19.02 -23.21 15.61
C ALA A 128 -18.12 -23.91 16.63
N PHE A 129 -17.13 -23.20 17.18
CA PHE A 129 -16.26 -23.73 18.23
C PHE A 129 -17.04 -24.08 19.50
N VAL A 130 -17.94 -23.20 19.95
CA VAL A 130 -18.79 -23.47 21.13
C VAL A 130 -19.65 -24.70 20.89
N TYR A 131 -20.31 -24.78 19.74
CA TYR A 131 -21.18 -25.90 19.39
C TYR A 131 -20.45 -27.24 19.42
N LEU A 132 -19.26 -27.33 18.79
CA LEU A 132 -18.44 -28.54 18.73
C LEU A 132 -17.81 -28.93 20.08
N LYS A 133 -17.76 -28.03 21.05
CA LYS A 133 -17.26 -28.32 22.40
C LYS A 133 -18.35 -28.90 23.29
N GLU A 134 -19.60 -28.51 23.04
CA GLU A 134 -20.76 -28.89 23.84
C GLU A 134 -21.48 -30.15 23.34
N HIS A 135 -21.17 -30.62 22.12
CA HIS A 135 -21.73 -31.82 21.46
C HIS A 135 -20.62 -32.65 20.83
#